data_AF-A0A4P9VP43-F1
#
_entry.id   AF-A0A4P9VP43-F1
#
_cell.length_a   1.000
_cell.length_b   1.000
_cell.length_c   1.000
_cell.angle_alpha   90.00
_cell.angle_beta   90.00
_cell.angle_gamma   90.00
#
_symmetry.space_group_name_H-M   'P 1'
#
loop_
_entity.id
_entity.type
_entity.pdbx_description
1 polymer ?
#
loop_
_entity_poly.entity_id
_entity_poly.type
_entity_poly.pdbx_seq_one_letter_code
_entity_poly.pdbx_strand_id
1 'polypeptide(L)'
;MKKRPFAIALIVIAVGAVTFNYWLSSQSPSEVITTQTNNIIYKSKEKQTTNVNLNKEHKENVVIHESIADKAVSPEKEIKPWRKPSPHFQSFIELMDKPLVSQEEKIKLQVLMNDYALLNTSREILFRSIQSNELDLVYERERLDAVLYLTTILVGKYNSSQQELASDLVIEVLNNRAYQDNLSTDLKKSLVGDKVELGLALAVFHPERWSQYKQNYNLGEKHQKLVHYIDELAKLKAEQLKDNAARLANRLRSMSNS
;
A
#
# COMPACT_ATOMS: atom_id res chain seq x y z
N MET A 1 -55.22 -21.55 18.07
CA MET A 1 -54.93 -20.44 17.14
C MET A 1 -53.57 -19.82 17.48
N LYS A 2 -52.56 -19.98 16.62
CA LYS A 2 -51.30 -19.21 16.68
C LYS A 2 -50.97 -18.76 15.25
N LYS A 3 -51.56 -17.64 14.83
CA LYS A 3 -51.16 -16.88 13.64
C LYS A 3 -50.26 -15.75 14.12
N ARG A 4 -48.99 -15.72 13.72
CA ARG A 4 -48.10 -14.53 13.64
C ARG A 4 -46.68 -14.94 13.19
N PRO A 5 -46.49 -15.28 11.90
CA PRO A 5 -45.20 -15.01 11.25
C PRO A 5 -45.27 -13.86 10.23
N PHE A 6 -46.48 -13.40 9.86
CA PHE A 6 -46.67 -12.43 8.77
C PHE A 6 -46.31 -10.97 9.11
N ALA A 7 -46.39 -10.57 10.38
CA ALA A 7 -46.16 -9.17 10.78
C ALA A 7 -44.66 -8.77 10.75
N ILE A 8 -43.75 -9.72 10.96
CA ILE A 8 -42.30 -9.45 10.98
C ILE A 8 -41.76 -9.32 9.55
N ALA A 9 -42.26 -10.14 8.62
CA ALA A 9 -41.88 -10.07 7.21
C ALA A 9 -42.23 -8.71 6.56
N LEU A 10 -43.37 -8.11 6.93
CA LEU A 10 -43.80 -6.81 6.39
C LEU A 10 -42.94 -5.64 6.90
N ILE A 11 -42.43 -5.70 8.13
CA ILE A 11 -41.56 -4.65 8.70
C ILE A 11 -40.19 -4.66 8.01
N VAL A 12 -39.63 -5.84 7.72
CA VAL A 12 -38.33 -5.96 7.04
C VAL A 12 -38.41 -5.46 5.59
N ILE A 13 -39.52 -5.73 4.89
CA ILE A 13 -39.73 -5.25 3.51
C ILE A 13 -39.94 -3.73 3.49
N ALA A 14 -40.64 -3.16 4.47
CA ALA A 14 -40.86 -1.72 4.56
C ALA A 14 -39.57 -0.93 4.86
N VAL A 15 -38.70 -1.44 5.72
CA VAL A 15 -37.39 -0.81 6.01
C VAL A 15 -36.47 -0.87 4.79
N GLY A 16 -36.43 -2.00 4.08
CA GLY A 16 -35.61 -2.16 2.87
C GLY A 16 -36.02 -1.23 1.71
N ALA A 17 -37.32 -0.96 1.54
CA ALA A 17 -37.82 -0.07 0.49
C ALA A 17 -37.50 1.42 0.76
N VAL A 18 -37.48 1.84 2.03
CA VAL A 18 -37.15 3.23 2.40
C VAL A 18 -35.65 3.52 2.23
N THR A 19 -34.78 2.56 2.56
CA THR A 19 -33.33 2.72 2.39
C THR A 19 -32.91 2.72 0.92
N PHE A 20 -33.61 1.95 0.06
CA PHE A 20 -33.30 1.91 -1.37
C PHE A 20 -33.71 3.19 -2.12
N ASN A 21 -34.86 3.80 -1.77
CA ASN A 21 -35.30 5.06 -2.37
C ASN A 21 -34.42 6.27 -1.99
N TYR A 22 -33.80 6.26 -0.81
CA TYR A 22 -32.87 7.31 -0.39
C TYR A 22 -31.53 7.24 -1.15
N TRP A 23 -31.09 6.03 -1.52
CA TRP A 23 -29.89 5.82 -2.33
C TRP A 23 -30.10 6.19 -3.80
N LEU A 24 -31.28 5.95 -4.37
CA LEU A 24 -31.58 6.34 -5.76
C LEU A 24 -31.72 7.86 -5.94
N SER A 25 -32.14 8.57 -4.89
CA SER A 25 -32.38 10.03 -4.94
C SER A 25 -31.12 10.87 -4.69
N SER A 26 -29.98 10.25 -4.36
CA SER A 26 -28.70 10.92 -4.11
C SER A 26 -27.76 10.95 -5.33
N GLN A 27 -28.20 10.44 -6.49
CA GLN A 27 -27.51 10.62 -7.77
C GLN A 27 -28.09 11.81 -8.54
N SER A 28 -27.61 13.02 -8.25
CA SER A 28 -27.77 14.16 -9.18
C SER A 28 -26.61 14.16 -10.18
N PRO A 29 -26.87 14.43 -11.48
CA PRO A 29 -25.87 14.32 -12.54
C PRO A 29 -24.88 15.49 -12.48
N SER A 30 -23.59 15.19 -12.43
CA SER A 30 -22.54 16.20 -12.64
C SER A 30 -22.34 16.42 -14.14
N GLU A 31 -22.38 17.70 -14.51
CA GLU A 31 -22.26 18.22 -15.86
C GLU A 31 -20.91 17.88 -16.50
N VAL A 32 -20.96 17.59 -17.80
CA VAL A 32 -19.82 17.33 -18.66
C VAL A 32 -19.05 18.63 -18.89
N ILE A 33 -17.85 18.75 -18.31
CA ILE A 33 -16.89 19.79 -18.70
C ILE A 33 -15.96 19.20 -19.75
N THR A 34 -16.22 19.55 -21.01
CA THR A 34 -15.33 19.39 -22.15
C THR A 34 -14.09 20.27 -21.94
N THR A 35 -12.89 19.69 -21.90
CA THR A 35 -11.64 20.46 -22.04
C THR A 35 -10.80 19.90 -23.17
N GLN A 36 -10.36 20.84 -24.00
CA GLN A 36 -9.80 20.67 -25.33
C GLN A 36 -8.47 19.92 -25.32
N THR A 37 -8.38 18.96 -26.25
CA THR A 37 -7.16 18.39 -26.80
C THR A 37 -6.22 19.50 -27.27
N ASN A 38 -4.99 19.53 -26.76
CA ASN A 38 -3.91 20.23 -27.42
C ASN A 38 -2.72 19.30 -27.65
N ASN A 39 -2.24 19.39 -28.89
CA ASN A 39 -1.41 18.42 -29.56
C ASN A 39 0.01 18.31 -29.01
N ILE A 40 0.45 17.06 -29.05
CA ILE A 40 1.82 16.59 -28.92
C ILE A 40 2.63 17.07 -30.14
N ILE A 41 3.81 17.66 -29.92
CA ILE A 41 4.90 17.68 -30.90
C ILE A 41 6.10 16.97 -30.27
N TYR A 42 6.31 15.71 -30.64
CA TYR A 42 7.57 15.00 -30.39
C TYR A 42 8.60 15.38 -31.46
N LYS A 43 9.73 15.94 -31.05
CA LYS A 43 10.96 15.95 -31.85
C LYS A 43 11.77 14.69 -31.51
N SER A 44 11.72 13.74 -32.43
CA SER A 44 12.61 12.57 -32.48
C SER A 44 14.05 13.00 -32.80
N LYS A 45 15.03 12.46 -32.07
CA LYS A 45 16.39 12.23 -32.60
C LYS A 45 16.92 10.88 -32.09
N GLU A 46 17.40 10.12 -33.07
CA GLU A 46 17.94 8.77 -32.99
C GLU A 46 19.23 8.61 -32.18
N LYS A 47 19.33 7.41 -31.60
CA LYS A 47 20.45 6.46 -31.49
C LYS A 47 21.87 7.02 -31.37
N GLN A 48 22.55 6.57 -30.32
CA GLN A 48 23.88 5.97 -30.46
C GLN A 48 24.05 4.81 -29.46
N THR A 49 24.26 3.63 -30.02
CA THR A 49 24.70 2.39 -29.41
C THR A 49 26.17 2.51 -29.01
N THR A 50 26.55 2.00 -27.84
CA THR A 50 27.93 1.57 -27.59
C THR A 50 27.94 0.33 -26.72
N ASN A 51 28.35 -0.78 -27.32
CA ASN A 51 28.75 -2.03 -26.67
C ASN A 51 29.99 -1.75 -25.82
N VAL A 52 30.03 -2.23 -24.56
CA VAL A 52 31.30 -2.61 -23.94
C VAL A 52 31.13 -3.93 -23.17
N ASN A 53 32.13 -4.76 -23.39
CA ASN A 53 32.26 -6.18 -23.20
C ASN A 53 32.61 -6.56 -21.75
N LEU A 54 32.24 -7.78 -21.35
CA LEU A 54 32.66 -8.44 -20.12
C LEU A 54 34.18 -8.71 -20.12
N ASN A 55 34.87 -8.47 -19.00
CA ASN A 55 35.90 -9.40 -18.52
C ASN A 55 36.27 -9.23 -17.04
N LYS A 56 36.82 -10.32 -16.52
CA LYS A 56 36.95 -10.81 -15.14
C LYS A 56 38.01 -10.17 -14.23
N GLU A 57 37.78 -10.37 -12.93
CA GLU A 57 38.70 -10.63 -11.81
C GLU A 57 39.88 -9.68 -11.51
N HIS A 58 39.79 -8.98 -10.37
CA HIS A 58 40.89 -8.98 -9.39
C HIS A 58 40.44 -8.63 -7.97
N LYS A 59 40.92 -9.40 -6.99
CA LYS A 59 40.82 -9.13 -5.55
C LYS A 59 41.86 -8.08 -5.16
N GLU A 60 41.48 -7.09 -4.37
CA GLU A 60 42.40 -6.44 -3.44
C GLU A 60 41.62 -5.80 -2.28
N ASN A 61 42.11 -6.05 -1.06
CA ASN A 61 41.63 -5.47 0.19
C ASN A 61 41.93 -3.97 0.20
N VAL A 62 40.89 -3.13 0.22
CA VAL A 62 41.04 -1.69 0.48
C VAL A 62 40.42 -1.37 1.83
N VAL A 63 41.31 -1.07 2.78
CA VAL A 63 40.98 -0.42 4.05
C VAL A 63 40.42 0.97 3.73
N ILE A 64 39.12 1.17 3.96
CA ILE A 64 38.48 2.48 3.76
C ILE A 64 38.72 3.30 5.04
N HIS A 65 39.72 4.18 5.00
CA HIS A 65 39.72 5.38 5.84
C HIS A 65 38.80 6.41 5.18
N GLU A 66 37.61 6.61 5.74
CA GLU A 66 36.74 7.74 5.40
C GLU A 66 37.32 9.04 5.96
N SER A 67 38.09 9.74 5.12
CA SER A 67 38.23 11.18 5.22
C SER A 67 36.97 11.81 4.62
N ILE A 68 36.11 12.37 5.48
CA ILE A 68 34.98 13.20 5.04
C ILE A 68 35.58 14.52 4.56
N ALA A 69 35.91 14.59 3.27
CA ALA A 69 36.17 15.85 2.60
C ALA A 69 34.84 16.46 2.18
N ASP A 70 34.50 17.61 2.76
CA ASP A 70 33.40 18.49 2.36
C ASP A 70 33.55 18.88 0.89
N LYS A 71 32.97 18.08 0.00
CA LYS A 71 32.68 18.49 -1.37
C LYS A 71 31.25 18.98 -1.41
N ALA A 72 31.12 20.30 -1.57
CA ALA A 72 29.87 20.97 -1.89
C ALA A 72 29.14 20.19 -2.98
N VAL A 73 28.01 19.59 -2.59
CA VAL A 73 27.15 18.82 -3.47
C VAL A 73 26.48 19.79 -4.42
N SER A 74 26.71 19.60 -5.71
CA SER A 74 25.99 20.28 -6.80
C SER A 74 24.48 20.26 -6.52
N PRO A 75 23.79 21.40 -6.53
CA PRO A 75 22.34 21.40 -6.41
C PRO A 75 21.76 20.77 -7.69
N GLU A 76 20.65 20.05 -7.53
CA GLU A 76 19.83 19.48 -8.62
C GLU A 76 20.40 18.26 -9.36
N LYS A 77 20.66 17.18 -8.63
CA LYS A 77 20.21 15.88 -9.18
C LYS A 77 18.72 15.82 -8.96
N GLU A 78 17.95 16.15 -9.99
CA GLU A 78 16.51 15.90 -10.04
C GLU A 78 16.31 14.39 -9.76
N ILE A 79 15.89 14.07 -8.53
CA ILE A 79 15.58 12.70 -8.13
C ILE A 79 14.33 12.34 -8.93
N LYS A 80 14.54 11.71 -10.09
CA LYS A 80 13.42 11.20 -10.87
C LYS A 80 12.63 10.25 -9.96
N PRO A 81 11.30 10.46 -9.81
CA PRO A 81 10.51 9.59 -8.97
C PRO A 81 10.66 8.16 -9.50
N TRP A 82 10.92 7.22 -8.58
CA TRP A 82 11.18 5.82 -8.91
C TRP A 82 10.01 5.17 -9.68
N ARG A 83 8.82 5.76 -9.57
CA ARG A 83 7.62 5.43 -10.35
C ARG A 83 6.72 6.66 -10.52
N LYS A 84 5.97 6.73 -11.63
CA LYS A 84 4.90 7.75 -11.80
C LYS A 84 3.70 7.31 -10.96
N PRO A 85 3.24 8.07 -9.95
CA PRO A 85 2.11 7.68 -9.12
C PRO A 85 0.80 7.61 -9.91
N SER A 86 -0.15 6.82 -9.42
CA SER A 86 -1.52 6.84 -9.92
C SER A 86 -2.22 8.17 -9.54
N PRO A 87 -3.20 8.64 -10.35
CA PRO A 87 -3.85 9.93 -10.12
C PRO A 87 -4.48 10.05 -8.72
N HIS A 88 -5.09 8.97 -8.22
CA HIS A 88 -5.76 8.96 -6.92
C HIS A 88 -4.79 9.14 -5.75
N PHE A 89 -3.60 8.55 -5.83
CA PHE A 89 -2.61 8.58 -4.75
C PHE A 89 -1.49 9.60 -4.97
N GLN A 90 -1.55 10.40 -6.04
CA GLN A 90 -0.46 11.27 -6.46
C GLN A 90 0.09 12.14 -5.33
N SER A 91 -0.78 12.92 -4.67
CA SER A 91 -0.37 13.80 -3.56
C SER A 91 0.23 13.02 -2.37
N PHE A 92 -0.25 11.81 -2.11
CA PHE A 92 0.28 10.97 -1.05
C PHE A 92 1.68 10.45 -1.39
N ILE A 93 1.87 9.90 -2.60
CA ILE A 93 3.15 9.35 -3.04
C ILE A 93 4.21 10.44 -3.16
N GLU A 94 3.86 11.59 -3.74
CA GLU A 94 4.79 12.72 -3.87
C GLU A 94 5.28 13.26 -2.52
N LEU A 95 4.47 13.14 -1.45
CA LEU A 95 4.90 13.50 -0.10
C LEU A 95 5.71 12.40 0.58
N MET A 96 5.39 11.13 0.33
CA MET A 96 6.11 9.98 0.88
C MET A 96 7.50 9.79 0.27
N ASP A 97 7.68 10.14 -1.00
CA ASP A 97 8.95 10.03 -1.72
C ASP A 97 9.94 11.15 -1.35
N LYS A 98 9.50 12.18 -0.60
CA LYS A 98 10.38 13.27 -0.17
C LYS A 98 11.36 12.81 0.91
N PRO A 99 12.67 13.12 0.77
CA PRO A 99 13.66 12.74 1.76
C PRO A 99 13.49 13.50 3.09
N LEU A 100 13.02 14.75 3.01
CA LEU A 100 12.69 15.60 4.15
C LEU A 100 11.34 16.24 3.88
N VAL A 101 10.46 16.21 4.88
CA VAL A 101 9.14 16.84 4.84
C VAL A 101 9.11 18.03 5.78
N SER A 102 8.60 19.16 5.29
CA SER A 102 8.34 20.34 6.11
C SER A 102 7.19 20.08 7.09
N GLN A 103 7.02 20.96 8.08
CA GLN A 103 5.91 20.84 9.04
C GLN A 103 4.55 20.94 8.34
N GLU A 104 4.43 21.80 7.33
CA GLU A 104 3.20 21.94 6.53
C GLU A 104 2.92 20.68 5.71
N GLU A 105 3.95 20.08 5.14
CA GLU A 105 3.86 18.83 4.39
C GLU A 105 3.48 17.65 5.28
N LYS A 106 3.99 17.63 6.53
CA LYS A 106 3.57 16.65 7.54
C LYS A 106 2.07 16.79 7.86
N ILE A 107 1.56 18.01 7.98
CA ILE A 107 0.12 18.25 8.19
C ILE A 107 -0.68 17.76 6.97
N LYS A 108 -0.24 18.09 5.75
CA LYS A 108 -0.89 17.60 4.51
C LYS A 108 -0.91 16.07 4.46
N LEU A 109 0.20 15.42 4.80
CA LEU A 109 0.29 13.97 4.85
C LEU A 109 -0.66 13.39 5.91
N GLN A 110 -0.75 13.99 7.09
CA GLN A 110 -1.73 13.60 8.11
C GLN A 110 -3.17 13.75 7.63
N VAL A 111 -3.51 14.82 6.91
CA VAL A 111 -4.84 14.99 6.31
C VAL A 111 -5.13 13.84 5.34
N LEU A 112 -4.18 13.52 4.45
CA LEU A 112 -4.31 12.41 3.50
C LEU A 112 -4.44 11.05 4.22
N MET A 113 -3.71 10.82 5.31
CA MET A 113 -3.82 9.59 6.12
C MET A 113 -5.16 9.43 6.83
N ASN A 114 -5.91 10.52 7.01
CA ASN A 114 -7.23 10.51 7.61
C ASN A 114 -8.35 10.59 6.55
N ASP A 115 -8.01 10.62 5.27
CA ASP A 115 -8.96 10.74 4.17
C ASP A 115 -9.70 9.42 3.93
N TYR A 116 -11.00 9.44 4.22
CA TYR A 116 -11.89 8.31 3.99
C TYR A 116 -12.05 7.99 2.50
N ALA A 117 -11.91 8.98 1.61
CA ALA A 117 -12.00 8.76 0.17
C ALA A 117 -10.83 7.89 -0.32
N LEU A 118 -9.60 8.17 0.13
CA LEU A 118 -8.42 7.35 -0.21
C LEU A 118 -8.52 5.92 0.33
N LEU A 119 -9.11 5.74 1.51
CA LEU A 119 -9.39 4.42 2.05
C LEU A 119 -10.38 3.64 1.18
N ASN A 120 -11.48 4.28 0.77
CA ASN A 120 -12.46 3.66 -0.13
C ASN A 120 -11.88 3.37 -1.50
N THR A 121 -11.09 4.28 -2.07
CA THR A 121 -10.38 4.04 -3.34
C THR A 121 -9.44 2.85 -3.22
N SER A 122 -8.73 2.71 -2.10
CA SER A 122 -7.90 1.53 -1.83
C SER A 122 -8.73 0.24 -1.83
N ARG A 123 -9.91 0.25 -1.19
CA ARG A 123 -10.86 -0.86 -1.21
C ARG A 123 -11.32 -1.17 -2.65
N GLU A 124 -11.78 -0.19 -3.40
CA GLU A 124 -12.24 -0.40 -4.78
C GLU A 124 -11.17 -0.99 -5.69
N ILE A 125 -9.93 -0.51 -5.58
CA ILE A 125 -8.79 -1.01 -6.36
C ILE A 125 -8.45 -2.44 -5.95
N LEU A 126 -8.31 -2.74 -4.65
CA LEU A 126 -7.89 -4.06 -4.16
C LEU A 126 -8.94 -5.15 -4.38
N PHE A 127 -10.21 -4.78 -4.51
CA PHE A 127 -11.33 -5.69 -4.79
C PHE A 127 -11.79 -5.66 -6.26
N ARG A 128 -11.08 -4.92 -7.13
CA ARG A 128 -11.43 -4.86 -8.55
C ARG A 128 -11.32 -6.24 -9.18
N SER A 129 -12.37 -6.64 -9.91
CA SER A 129 -12.40 -7.88 -10.68
C SER A 129 -11.32 -7.87 -11.75
N ILE A 130 -10.51 -8.91 -11.77
CA ILE A 130 -9.45 -9.11 -12.77
C ILE A 130 -10.10 -9.59 -14.07
N GLN A 131 -10.05 -8.76 -15.11
CA GLN A 131 -10.66 -9.07 -16.41
C GLN A 131 -9.71 -9.78 -17.39
N SER A 132 -8.39 -9.60 -17.23
CA SER A 132 -7.36 -10.20 -18.07
C SER A 132 -6.59 -11.27 -17.30
N ASN A 133 -6.14 -12.31 -18.00
CA ASN A 133 -5.19 -13.28 -17.45
C ASN A 133 -3.76 -12.72 -17.35
N GLU A 134 -3.49 -11.58 -17.97
CA GLU A 134 -2.19 -10.91 -18.02
C GLU A 134 -2.09 -9.70 -17.07
N LEU A 135 -0.85 -9.30 -16.79
CA LEU A 135 -0.52 -8.17 -15.92
C LEU A 135 -0.80 -6.84 -16.63
N ASP A 136 -1.82 -6.11 -16.19
CA ASP A 136 -2.04 -4.72 -16.59
C ASP A 136 -1.18 -3.79 -15.71
N LEU A 137 -0.19 -3.14 -16.31
CA LEU A 137 0.74 -2.25 -15.61
C LEU A 137 0.07 -1.02 -14.98
N VAL A 138 -1.02 -0.53 -15.56
CA VAL A 138 -1.75 0.61 -15.01
C VAL A 138 -2.46 0.20 -13.73
N TYR A 139 -3.17 -0.93 -13.77
CA TYR A 139 -3.85 -1.48 -12.61
C TYR A 139 -2.86 -1.95 -11.53
N GLU A 140 -1.76 -2.61 -11.93
CA GLU A 140 -0.69 -3.02 -11.03
C GLU A 140 -0.18 -1.84 -10.21
N ARG A 141 0.08 -0.71 -10.88
CA ARG A 141 0.52 0.51 -10.20
C ARG A 141 -0.50 1.02 -9.20
N GLU A 142 -1.78 1.11 -9.58
CA GLU A 142 -2.85 1.55 -8.68
C GLU A 142 -2.91 0.67 -7.44
N ARG A 143 -2.75 -0.64 -7.62
CA ARG A 143 -2.76 -1.62 -6.55
C ARG A 143 -1.57 -1.45 -5.62
N LEU A 144 -0.36 -1.26 -6.16
CA LEU A 144 0.84 -0.99 -5.37
C LEU A 144 0.74 0.34 -4.60
N ASP A 145 0.11 1.38 -5.17
CA ASP A 145 -0.16 2.63 -4.46
C ASP A 145 -1.13 2.43 -3.28
N ALA A 146 -2.21 1.66 -3.50
CA ALA A 146 -3.16 1.32 -2.44
C ALA A 146 -2.51 0.50 -1.32
N VAL A 147 -1.65 -0.47 -1.67
CA VAL A 147 -0.88 -1.25 -0.69
C VAL A 147 0.05 -0.35 0.12
N LEU A 148 0.79 0.56 -0.53
CA LEU A 148 1.68 1.49 0.16
C LEU A 148 0.90 2.44 1.09
N TYR A 149 -0.28 2.90 0.67
CA TYR A 149 -1.14 3.73 1.49
C TYR A 149 -1.60 2.99 2.77
N LEU A 150 -2.14 1.79 2.62
CA LEU A 150 -2.62 0.99 3.76
C LEU A 150 -1.49 0.59 4.71
N THR A 151 -0.35 0.14 4.17
CA THR A 151 0.81 -0.17 5.01
C THR A 151 1.31 1.05 5.78
N THR A 152 1.31 2.24 5.17
CA THR A 152 1.72 3.48 5.85
C THR A 152 0.78 3.83 7.01
N ILE A 153 -0.54 3.63 6.84
CA ILE A 153 -1.51 3.79 7.92
C ILE A 153 -1.21 2.78 9.05
N LEU A 154 -1.01 1.50 8.71
CA LEU A 154 -0.76 0.45 9.70
C LEU A 154 0.56 0.63 10.46
N VAL A 155 1.62 1.10 9.81
CA VAL A 155 2.90 1.38 10.50
C VAL A 155 2.73 2.48 11.56
N GLY A 156 1.70 3.33 11.45
CA GLY A 156 1.33 4.28 12.49
C GLY A 156 2.26 5.49 12.63
N LYS A 157 3.21 5.69 11.71
CA LYS A 157 4.21 6.80 11.76
C LYS A 157 3.57 8.18 11.93
N TYR A 158 2.35 8.37 11.43
CA TYR A 158 1.66 9.67 11.41
C TYR A 158 0.40 9.75 12.28
N ASN A 159 0.08 8.71 13.08
CA ASN A 159 -1.16 8.57 13.86
C ASN A 159 -2.43 8.87 13.04
N SER A 160 -2.99 7.85 12.40
CA SER A 160 -4.24 7.96 11.62
C SER A 160 -5.44 7.47 12.42
N SER A 161 -6.56 8.20 12.37
CA SER A 161 -7.85 7.74 12.91
C SER A 161 -8.48 6.60 12.09
N GLN A 162 -7.96 6.35 10.87
CA GLN A 162 -8.44 5.31 9.97
C GLN A 162 -7.76 3.95 10.23
N GLN A 163 -6.88 3.83 11.24
CA GLN A 163 -6.09 2.63 11.48
C GLN A 163 -6.93 1.36 11.66
N GLU A 164 -8.03 1.44 12.42
CA GLU A 164 -8.94 0.31 12.64
C GLU A 164 -9.60 -0.12 11.32
N LEU A 165 -10.11 0.86 10.55
CA LEU A 165 -10.76 0.59 9.26
C LEU A 165 -9.78 0.06 8.21
N ALA A 166 -8.53 0.53 8.22
CA ALA A 166 -7.46 0.00 7.38
C ALA A 166 -7.11 -1.44 7.78
N SER A 167 -7.07 -1.74 9.08
CA SER A 167 -6.84 -3.11 9.58
C SER A 167 -7.95 -4.06 9.16
N ASP A 168 -9.21 -3.63 9.29
CA ASP A 168 -10.37 -4.40 8.84
C ASP A 168 -10.30 -4.65 7.32
N LEU A 169 -9.99 -3.62 6.53
CA LEU A 169 -9.81 -3.76 5.08
C LEU A 169 -8.69 -4.75 4.72
N VAL A 170 -7.55 -4.71 5.43
CA VAL A 170 -6.47 -5.67 5.21
C VAL A 170 -6.93 -7.10 5.51
N ILE A 171 -7.67 -7.31 6.60
CA ILE A 171 -8.25 -8.64 6.91
C ILE A 171 -9.21 -9.08 5.79
N GLU A 172 -10.05 -8.18 5.26
CA GLU A 172 -10.92 -8.49 4.11
C GLU A 172 -10.08 -8.91 2.88
N VAL A 173 -8.98 -8.21 2.56
CA VAL A 173 -8.09 -8.52 1.43
C VAL A 173 -7.39 -9.87 1.62
N LEU A 174 -6.91 -10.15 2.83
CA LEU A 174 -6.28 -11.43 3.16
C LEU A 174 -7.24 -12.60 2.94
N ASN A 175 -8.52 -12.41 3.29
CA ASN A 175 -9.59 -13.40 3.11
C ASN A 175 -10.10 -13.52 1.68
N ASN A 176 -9.98 -12.46 0.87
CA ASN A 176 -10.43 -12.50 -0.52
C ASN A 176 -9.70 -13.62 -1.29
N ARG A 177 -10.36 -14.28 -2.23
CA ARG A 177 -9.68 -15.27 -3.07
C ARG A 177 -8.64 -14.53 -3.91
N ALA A 178 -7.36 -14.85 -3.70
CA ALA A 178 -6.26 -14.11 -4.30
C ALA A 178 -6.32 -14.08 -5.83
N TYR A 179 -6.83 -15.15 -6.46
CA TYR A 179 -6.94 -15.27 -7.91
C TYR A 179 -7.77 -16.47 -8.35
N GLN A 180 -8.18 -16.45 -9.62
CA GLN A 180 -8.69 -17.60 -10.35
C GLN A 180 -7.53 -18.44 -10.93
N ASP A 181 -7.74 -19.74 -11.13
CA ASP A 181 -6.66 -20.66 -11.53
C ASP A 181 -6.13 -20.40 -12.95
N ASN A 182 -6.86 -19.65 -13.78
CA ASN A 182 -6.52 -19.29 -15.16
C ASN A 182 -5.57 -18.07 -15.30
N LEU A 183 -5.21 -17.38 -14.22
CA LEU A 183 -4.30 -16.22 -14.30
C LEU A 183 -2.85 -16.64 -14.60
N SER A 184 -2.10 -15.74 -15.26
CA SER A 184 -0.65 -15.89 -15.47
C SER A 184 0.11 -16.02 -14.14
N THR A 185 1.24 -16.72 -14.18
CA THR A 185 2.08 -16.95 -13.00
C THR A 185 2.57 -15.64 -12.37
N ASP A 186 2.92 -14.65 -13.19
CA ASP A 186 3.44 -13.37 -12.71
C ASP A 186 2.34 -12.55 -12.01
N LEU A 187 1.14 -12.49 -12.60
CA LEU A 187 -0.01 -11.85 -11.96
C LEU A 187 -0.37 -12.53 -10.62
N LYS A 188 -0.35 -13.86 -10.57
CA LYS A 188 -0.56 -14.61 -9.30
C LYS A 188 0.47 -14.23 -8.24
N LYS A 189 1.74 -14.15 -8.62
CA LYS A 189 2.82 -13.75 -7.69
C LYS A 189 2.62 -12.31 -7.20
N SER A 190 2.25 -11.39 -8.08
CA SER A 190 1.94 -10.00 -7.72
C SER A 190 0.82 -9.92 -6.67
N LEU A 191 -0.30 -10.59 -6.93
CA LEU A 191 -1.46 -10.57 -6.02
C LEU A 191 -1.18 -11.23 -4.66
N VAL A 192 -0.36 -12.29 -4.66
CA VAL A 192 0.13 -12.88 -3.40
C VAL A 192 1.10 -11.92 -2.70
N GLY A 193 1.93 -11.20 -3.46
CA GLY A 193 2.84 -10.18 -2.97
C GLY A 193 2.13 -9.11 -2.15
N ASP A 194 1.01 -8.57 -2.67
CA ASP A 194 0.23 -7.55 -1.93
C ASP A 194 -0.27 -8.09 -0.58
N LYS A 195 -0.76 -9.34 -0.56
CA LYS A 195 -1.23 -9.99 0.67
C LYS A 195 -0.12 -10.20 1.67
N VAL A 196 1.05 -10.61 1.20
CA VAL A 196 2.24 -10.73 2.04
C VAL A 196 2.60 -9.38 2.65
N GLU A 197 2.63 -8.32 1.84
CA GLU A 197 3.01 -6.99 2.30
C GLU A 197 2.02 -6.42 3.33
N LEU A 198 0.72 -6.48 3.03
CA LEU A 198 -0.33 -6.03 3.94
C LEU A 198 -0.40 -6.89 5.20
N GLY A 199 -0.31 -8.21 5.06
CA GLY A 199 -0.33 -9.15 6.18
C GLY A 199 0.90 -9.01 7.07
N LEU A 200 2.08 -8.74 6.51
CA LEU A 200 3.29 -8.46 7.27
C LEU A 200 3.17 -7.16 8.06
N ALA A 201 2.64 -6.09 7.45
CA ALA A 201 2.38 -4.84 8.17
C ALA A 201 1.40 -5.06 9.33
N LEU A 202 0.32 -5.82 9.10
CA LEU A 202 -0.63 -6.18 10.16
C LEU A 202 0.03 -7.00 11.27
N ALA A 203 0.79 -8.04 10.93
CA ALA A 203 1.43 -8.94 11.89
C ALA A 203 2.49 -8.25 12.76
N VAL A 204 3.23 -7.28 12.20
CA VAL A 204 4.30 -6.57 12.92
C VAL A 204 3.75 -5.45 13.79
N PHE A 205 2.81 -4.65 13.27
CA PHE A 205 2.36 -3.43 13.92
C PHE A 205 1.03 -3.58 14.69
N HIS A 206 0.23 -4.59 14.37
CA HIS A 206 -1.07 -4.91 15.01
C HIS A 206 -1.17 -6.41 15.36
N PRO A 207 -0.24 -6.94 16.19
CA PRO A 207 -0.12 -8.37 16.46
C PRO A 207 -1.40 -8.97 17.07
N GLU A 208 -2.19 -8.19 17.80
CA GLU A 208 -3.49 -8.60 18.33
C GLU A 208 -4.52 -8.85 17.23
N ARG A 209 -4.63 -7.93 16.25
CA ARG A 209 -5.52 -8.12 15.08
C ARG A 209 -5.07 -9.31 14.24
N TRP A 210 -3.75 -9.48 14.05
CA TRP A 210 -3.19 -10.64 13.36
C TRP A 210 -3.50 -11.96 14.08
N SER A 211 -3.37 -12.00 15.41
CA SER A 211 -3.73 -13.17 16.20
C SER A 211 -5.21 -13.52 16.08
N GLN A 212 -6.11 -12.53 16.13
CA GLN A 212 -7.55 -12.74 15.94
C GLN A 212 -7.85 -13.33 14.56
N TYR A 213 -7.22 -12.79 13.52
CA TYR A 213 -7.34 -13.32 12.16
C TYR A 213 -6.86 -14.79 12.06
N LYS A 214 -5.80 -15.19 12.76
CA LYS A 214 -5.38 -16.60 12.78
C LYS A 214 -6.35 -17.53 13.51
N GLN A 215 -7.05 -17.02 14.53
CA GLN A 215 -7.98 -17.81 15.36
C GLN A 215 -9.37 -17.96 14.73
N ASN A 216 -9.86 -16.92 14.06
CA ASN A 216 -11.26 -16.84 13.64
C ASN A 216 -11.56 -17.53 12.30
N TYR A 217 -10.54 -17.96 11.57
CA TYR A 217 -10.71 -18.45 10.20
C TYR A 217 -10.24 -19.89 10.05
N ASN A 218 -11.09 -20.73 9.47
CA ASN A 218 -10.73 -22.10 9.11
C ASN A 218 -9.92 -22.07 7.81
N LEU A 219 -8.61 -21.95 7.98
CA LEU A 219 -7.69 -21.70 6.87
C LEU A 219 -7.53 -22.96 6.02
N GLY A 220 -7.95 -22.90 4.75
CA GLY A 220 -7.56 -23.91 3.76
C GLY A 220 -6.03 -23.97 3.61
N GLU A 221 -5.49 -25.08 3.09
CA GLU A 221 -4.04 -25.35 3.03
C GLU A 221 -3.23 -24.19 2.41
N LYS A 222 -3.68 -23.61 1.30
CA LYS A 222 -3.02 -22.47 0.64
C LYS A 222 -2.93 -21.24 1.56
N HIS A 223 -3.97 -21.02 2.36
CA HIS A 223 -4.04 -19.88 3.27
C HIS A 223 -3.17 -20.10 4.51
N GLN A 224 -3.10 -21.34 5.02
CA GLN A 224 -2.13 -21.71 6.07
C GLN A 224 -0.69 -21.47 5.64
N LYS A 225 -0.33 -21.80 4.39
CA LYS A 225 1.00 -21.51 3.83
C LYS A 225 1.31 -20.01 3.80
N LEU A 226 0.34 -19.19 3.39
CA LEU A 226 0.49 -17.73 3.40
C LEU A 226 0.70 -17.21 4.83
N VAL A 227 -0.13 -17.64 5.78
CA VAL A 227 -0.05 -17.22 7.18
C VAL A 227 1.29 -17.61 7.79
N HIS A 228 1.75 -18.84 7.59
CA HIS A 228 3.05 -19.30 8.08
C HIS A 228 4.19 -18.47 7.49
N TYR A 229 4.15 -18.19 6.18
CA TYR A 229 5.17 -17.37 5.53
C TYR A 229 5.21 -15.93 6.11
N ILE A 230 4.05 -15.33 6.37
CA ILE A 230 3.96 -14.01 7.00
C ILE A 230 4.48 -14.06 8.44
N ASP A 231 4.15 -15.09 9.22
CA ASP A 231 4.63 -15.25 10.61
C ASP A 231 6.16 -15.28 10.69
N GLU A 232 6.82 -16.05 9.82
CA GLU A 232 8.29 -16.12 9.78
C GLU A 232 8.93 -14.78 9.42
N LEU A 233 8.38 -14.07 8.42
CA LEU A 233 8.84 -12.74 8.05
C LEU A 233 8.60 -11.70 9.15
N ALA A 234 7.43 -11.75 9.79
CA ALA A 234 7.05 -10.83 10.86
C ALA A 234 7.96 -10.98 12.07
N LYS A 235 8.29 -12.23 12.45
CA LYS A 235 9.25 -12.51 13.52
C LYS A 235 10.62 -11.87 13.24
N LEU A 236 11.16 -12.09 12.05
CA LEU A 236 12.44 -11.51 11.65
C LEU A 236 12.40 -9.97 11.64
N LYS A 237 11.31 -9.37 11.17
CA LYS A 237 11.13 -7.91 11.18
C LYS A 237 11.01 -7.35 12.60
N ALA A 238 10.28 -8.01 13.48
CA ALA A 238 10.14 -7.61 14.87
C ALA A 238 11.49 -7.66 15.62
N GLU A 239 12.29 -8.69 15.38
CA GLU A 239 13.66 -8.80 15.91
C GLU A 239 14.55 -7.65 15.40
N GLN A 240 14.52 -7.35 14.10
CA GLN A 240 15.26 -6.22 13.52
C GLN A 240 14.85 -4.86 14.11
N LEU A 241 13.54 -4.63 14.29
CA LEU A 241 13.04 -3.38 14.88
C LEU A 241 13.49 -3.23 16.33
N LYS A 242 13.47 -4.32 17.11
CA LYS A 242 13.95 -4.35 18.49
C LYS A 242 15.44 -4.04 18.58
N ASP A 243 16.26 -4.65 17.73
CA ASP A 243 17.70 -4.40 17.68
C ASP A 243 18.02 -2.96 17.30
N ASN A 244 17.33 -2.43 16.30
CA ASN A 244 17.47 -1.04 15.87
C ASN A 244 17.09 -0.06 16.99
N ALA A 245 15.98 -0.31 17.68
CA ALA A 245 15.55 0.49 18.82
C ALA A 245 16.58 0.46 19.96
N ALA A 246 17.16 -0.71 20.27
CA ALA A 246 18.20 -0.85 21.28
C ALA A 246 19.47 -0.06 20.93
N ARG A 247 19.92 -0.13 19.67
CA ARG A 247 21.05 0.66 19.18
C ARG A 247 20.80 2.16 19.30
N LEU A 248 19.61 2.61 18.92
CA LEU A 248 19.23 4.02 19.00
C LEU A 248 19.17 4.52 20.45
N ALA A 249 18.58 3.74 21.35
CA ALA A 249 18.52 4.04 22.77
C ALA A 249 19.92 4.14 23.40
N ASN A 250 20.84 3.22 23.05
CA ASN A 250 22.23 3.28 23.52
C ASN A 250 22.95 4.54 23.01
N ARG A 251 22.73 4.92 21.75
CA ARG A 251 23.31 6.13 21.16
C ARG A 251 22.80 7.40 21.85
N LEU A 252 21.50 7.48 22.12
CA LEU A 252 20.91 8.59 22.87
C LEU A 252 21.43 8.67 24.31
N ARG A 253 21.57 7.52 25.00
CA ARG A 253 22.17 7.46 26.34
C ARG A 253 23.62 7.94 26.35
N SER A 254 24.42 7.54 25.36
CA SER A 254 25.80 8.03 25.26
C SER A 254 25.87 9.55 25.04
N MET A 255 24.96 10.12 24.24
CA MET A 255 24.90 11.56 24.02
C MET A 255 24.43 12.34 25.24
N SER A 256 23.52 11.78 26.05
CA SER A 256 23.03 12.43 27.28
C SER A 256 24.05 12.42 28.43
N ASN A 257 25.00 11.48 28.40
CA ASN A 257 26.06 11.35 29.41
C ASN A 257 27.38 12.01 28.98
N SER A 258 27.39 12.68 27.82
CA SER A 258 28.49 13.48 27.28
C SER A 258 28.21 14.96 27.52
#